data_AF-A0A0L6VUW4-F1
#
_entry.id   AF-A0A0L6VUW4-F1
#
_cell.length_a   1.000
_cell.length_b   1.000
_cell.length_c   1.000
_cell.angle_alpha   90.00
_cell.angle_beta   90.00
_cell.angle_gamma   90.00
#
_symmetry.space_group_name_H-M   'P 1'
#
loop_
_entity.id
_entity.type
_entity.pdbx_description
1 polymer ?
#
loop_
_entity_poly.entity_id
_entity_poly.type
_entity_poly.pdbx_seq_one_letter_code
_entity_poly.pdbx_strand_id
1 'polypeptide(L)'
;MTQDPFPEDHVPKQKRYLLNPNNLLLKQLYAEINKNREFYIKEHTFGNLEDTLHSLYPTTSGPVGTHYWMGMPSMADAIANAFERPVMYFSKNYSQTSFPHFCSTNVQPPIMIALINKPPHFVSIHMKEGLSFPAPMYVKNWEKSAIPKALHWAKLYSQPLKWPR
;
A
#
# COMPACT_ATOMS: atom_id res chain seq x y z
N MET A 1 12.03 55.80 7.68
CA MET A 1 11.09 54.80 7.14
C MET A 1 11.76 53.44 7.24
N THR A 2 11.55 52.78 8.37
CA THR A 2 11.99 51.42 8.68
C THR A 2 10.77 50.52 8.55
N GLN A 3 10.79 49.59 7.60
CA GLN A 3 9.78 48.54 7.52
C GLN A 3 10.26 47.34 8.34
N ASP A 4 9.57 47.08 9.44
CA ASP A 4 9.65 45.82 10.19
C ASP A 4 8.83 44.72 9.50
N PRO A 5 9.10 43.44 9.83
CA PRO A 5 9.03 42.32 8.90
C PRO A 5 7.63 41.68 8.81
N PHE A 6 7.39 41.01 7.68
CA PHE A 6 6.24 40.12 7.53
C PHE A 6 6.35 38.94 8.51
N PRO A 7 5.24 38.51 9.15
CA PRO A 7 5.29 37.41 10.10
C PRO A 7 5.45 36.08 9.37
N GLU A 8 6.53 35.36 9.70
CA GLU A 8 6.62 33.92 9.50
C GLU A 8 5.65 33.24 10.47
N ASP A 9 4.40 33.02 10.07
CA ASP A 9 3.59 31.97 10.68
C ASP A 9 2.45 31.53 9.77
N HIS A 10 2.21 30.22 9.77
CA HIS A 10 1.18 29.46 9.02
C HIS A 10 1.64 28.73 7.74
N VAL A 11 2.72 27.96 7.84
CA VAL A 11 2.77 26.67 7.14
C VAL A 11 2.48 25.57 8.18
N PRO A 12 1.41 24.77 8.04
CA PRO A 12 1.20 23.64 8.94
C PRO A 12 2.42 22.73 8.87
N LYS A 13 3.12 22.55 10.00
CA LYS A 13 4.16 21.54 10.14
C LYS A 13 3.53 20.18 9.84
N GLN A 14 3.70 19.72 8.61
CA GLN A 14 3.39 18.36 8.19
C GLN A 14 4.03 17.43 9.22
N LYS A 15 3.22 16.69 9.99
CA LYS A 15 3.70 15.64 10.88
C LYS A 15 4.41 14.62 10.00
N ARG A 16 5.74 14.73 9.89
CA ARG A 16 6.59 13.75 9.23
C ARG A 16 6.46 12.46 10.03
N TYR A 17 5.95 11.41 9.41
CA TYR A 17 5.76 10.11 10.05
C TYR A 17 7.13 9.56 10.44
N LEU A 18 7.35 9.38 11.73
CA LEU A 18 8.57 8.77 12.25
C LEU A 18 8.55 7.28 11.85
N LEU A 19 9.60 6.81 11.17
CA LEU A 19 9.80 5.38 11.05
C LEU A 19 10.44 4.89 12.35
N ASN A 20 9.69 4.09 13.09
CA ASN A 20 10.17 3.43 14.30
C ASN A 20 10.87 2.12 13.88
N PRO A 21 12.13 1.85 14.29
CA PRO A 21 12.79 0.57 14.03
C PRO A 21 12.08 -0.64 14.70
N ASN A 22 11.15 -0.39 15.62
CA ASN A 22 10.22 -1.38 16.17
C ASN A 22 8.85 -1.42 15.46
N ASN A 23 8.72 -0.82 14.28
CA ASN A 23 7.49 -0.86 13.51
C ASN A 23 7.22 -2.29 13.03
N LEU A 24 6.24 -2.94 13.67
CA LEU A 24 5.84 -4.31 13.37
C LEU A 24 5.42 -4.50 11.91
N LEU A 25 4.81 -3.47 11.30
CA LEU A 25 4.39 -3.52 9.89
C LEU A 25 5.59 -3.61 8.94
N LEU A 26 6.62 -2.77 9.16
CA LEU A 26 7.82 -2.82 8.33
C LEU A 26 8.59 -4.13 8.49
N LYS A 27 8.64 -4.67 9.72
CA LYS A 27 9.26 -5.99 9.98
C LYS A 27 8.51 -7.13 9.28
N GLN A 28 7.17 -7.11 9.30
CA GLN A 28 6.36 -8.11 8.60
C GLN A 28 6.53 -8.03 7.08
N LEU A 29 6.56 -6.81 6.51
CA LEU A 29 6.83 -6.63 5.08
C LEU A 29 8.23 -7.11 4.70
N TYR A 30 9.25 -6.76 5.49
CA TYR A 30 10.61 -7.22 5.27
C TYR A 30 10.71 -8.75 5.32
N ALA A 31 10.07 -9.38 6.31
CA ALA A 31 10.05 -10.82 6.45
C ALA A 31 9.34 -11.50 5.27
N GLU A 32 8.20 -10.95 4.82
CA GLU A 32 7.44 -11.45 3.67
C GLU A 32 8.25 -11.36 2.37
N ILE A 33 8.88 -10.21 2.10
CA ILE A 33 9.68 -10.01 0.88
C ILE A 33 10.88 -10.95 0.87
N ASN A 34 11.55 -11.16 2.01
CA ASN A 34 12.66 -12.11 2.09
C ASN A 34 12.21 -13.56 1.95
N LYS A 35 11.10 -13.95 2.59
CA LYS A 35 10.55 -15.30 2.50
C LYS A 35 10.21 -15.69 1.06
N ASN A 36 9.63 -14.77 0.30
CA ASN A 36 9.18 -14.99 -1.07
C ASN A 36 10.05 -14.25 -2.10
N ARG A 37 11.34 -14.05 -1.81
CA ARG A 37 12.27 -13.25 -2.62
C ARG A 37 12.32 -13.69 -4.09
N GLU A 38 12.41 -14.99 -4.34
CA GLU A 38 12.47 -15.55 -5.70
C GLU A 38 11.22 -15.21 -6.51
N PHE A 39 10.06 -15.22 -5.88
CA PHE A 39 8.80 -14.82 -6.51
C PHE A 39 8.85 -13.34 -6.92
N TYR A 40 9.24 -12.43 -6.02
CA TYR A 40 9.27 -11.00 -6.34
C TYR A 40 10.31 -10.64 -7.41
N ILE A 41 11.41 -11.40 -7.50
CA ILE A 41 12.39 -11.28 -8.58
C ILE A 41 11.78 -11.74 -9.91
N LYS A 42 11.13 -12.90 -9.93
CA LYS A 42 10.53 -13.49 -11.14
C LYS A 42 9.39 -12.65 -11.69
N GLU A 43 8.54 -12.12 -10.82
CA GLU A 43 7.39 -11.31 -11.21
C GLU A 43 7.75 -9.83 -11.46
N HIS A 44 9.03 -9.47 -11.31
CA HIS A 44 9.53 -8.11 -11.48
C HIS A 44 8.73 -7.07 -10.67
N THR A 45 8.30 -7.43 -9.46
CA THR A 45 7.43 -6.59 -8.61
C THR A 45 8.10 -5.28 -8.22
N PHE A 46 9.41 -5.31 -7.98
CA PHE A 46 10.21 -4.15 -7.57
C PHE A 46 11.21 -3.79 -8.67
N GLY A 47 11.44 -2.48 -8.86
CA GLY A 47 12.52 -2.00 -9.74
C GLY A 47 13.90 -2.40 -9.22
N ASN A 48 14.11 -2.30 -7.91
CA ASN A 48 15.28 -2.85 -7.21
C ASN A 48 14.84 -3.43 -5.87
N LEU A 49 14.98 -4.74 -5.70
CA LEU A 49 14.56 -5.46 -4.49
C LEU A 49 15.43 -5.10 -3.29
N GLU A 50 16.74 -4.90 -3.47
CA GLU A 50 17.66 -4.58 -2.36
C GLU A 50 17.41 -3.16 -1.84
N ASP A 51 17.21 -2.19 -2.74
CA ASP A 51 16.84 -0.83 -2.34
C ASP A 51 15.49 -0.82 -1.61
N THR A 52 14.54 -1.64 -2.07
CA THR A 52 13.24 -1.80 -1.42
C THR A 52 13.40 -2.35 -0.01
N LEU A 53 14.19 -3.42 0.18
CA LEU A 53 14.47 -3.99 1.51
C LEU A 53 15.20 -2.99 2.42
N HIS A 54 16.14 -2.22 1.88
CA HIS A 54 16.84 -1.18 2.62
C HIS A 54 15.88 -0.08 3.10
N SER A 55 14.89 0.29 2.27
CA SER A 55 13.88 1.30 2.62
C SER A 55 13.00 0.89 3.81
N LEU A 56 12.82 -0.41 4.05
CA LEU A 56 11.97 -0.94 5.14
C LEU A 56 12.68 -0.99 6.51
N TYR A 57 14.00 -0.77 6.57
CA TYR A 57 14.79 -0.91 7.79
C TYR A 57 15.65 0.34 8.06
N PRO A 58 15.04 1.48 8.44
CA PRO A 58 15.81 2.67 8.78
C PRO A 58 16.60 2.44 10.07
N THR A 59 17.90 2.72 10.01
CA THR A 59 18.87 2.48 11.08
C THR A 59 18.85 3.53 12.19
N THR A 60 18.09 4.61 12.03
CA THR A 60 18.05 5.74 12.99
C THR A 60 16.63 6.07 13.42
N SER A 61 16.45 6.41 14.69
CA SER A 61 15.21 6.96 15.21
C SER A 61 15.08 8.44 14.81
N GLY A 62 14.19 8.75 13.87
CA GLY A 62 13.95 10.13 13.44
C GLY A 62 13.16 10.23 12.14
N PRO A 63 12.89 11.46 11.66
CA PRO A 63 12.38 11.67 10.31
C PRO A 63 13.40 11.11 9.31
N VAL A 64 12.93 10.21 8.46
CA VAL A 64 13.74 9.60 7.40
C VAL A 64 13.59 10.39 6.09
N GLY A 65 14.63 10.36 5.26
CA GLY A 65 14.58 10.94 3.91
C GLY A 65 13.58 10.22 3.00
N THR A 66 13.28 10.84 1.85
CA THR A 66 12.32 10.31 0.86
C THR A 66 12.73 8.97 0.27
N HIS A 67 14.01 8.60 0.34
CA HIS A 67 14.50 7.29 -0.11
C HIS A 67 14.06 6.12 0.77
N TYR A 68 13.52 6.39 1.96
CA TYR A 68 12.86 5.39 2.82
C TYR A 68 11.34 5.35 2.63
N TRP A 69 10.78 6.13 1.71
CA TRP A 69 9.34 6.14 1.49
C TRP A 69 8.92 4.92 0.68
N MET A 70 7.89 4.22 1.17
CA MET A 70 7.23 3.19 0.39
C MET A 70 6.52 3.82 -0.82
N GLY A 71 6.74 3.25 -2.00
CA GLY A 71 6.02 3.61 -3.22
C GLY A 71 4.72 2.84 -3.38
N MET A 72 3.67 3.53 -3.82
CA MET A 72 2.46 2.88 -4.33
C MET A 72 2.33 3.14 -5.84
N PRO A 73 1.83 2.17 -6.62
CA PRO A 73 1.30 0.88 -6.17
C PRO A 73 2.34 -0.24 -5.98
N SER A 74 3.64 0.01 -6.18
CA SER A 74 4.67 -1.05 -6.19
C SER A 74 4.76 -1.90 -4.93
N MET A 75 4.39 -1.38 -3.75
CA MET A 75 4.35 -2.14 -2.50
C MET A 75 3.06 -2.93 -2.28
N ALA A 76 2.03 -2.74 -3.10
CA ALA A 76 0.69 -3.26 -2.84
C ALA A 76 0.66 -4.80 -2.83
N ASP A 77 1.41 -5.48 -3.70
CA ASP A 77 1.45 -6.95 -3.75
C ASP A 77 2.14 -7.53 -2.50
N ALA A 78 3.26 -6.93 -2.08
CA ALA A 78 3.95 -7.36 -0.86
C ALA A 78 3.11 -7.10 0.40
N ILE A 79 2.39 -5.99 0.46
CA ILE A 79 1.43 -5.72 1.54
C ILE A 79 0.28 -6.74 1.50
N ALA A 80 -0.27 -7.04 0.31
CA ALA A 80 -1.36 -8.01 0.20
C ALA A 80 -0.93 -9.40 0.67
N ASN A 81 0.27 -9.85 0.29
CA ASN A 81 0.83 -11.12 0.72
C ASN A 81 1.12 -11.14 2.24
N ALA A 82 1.78 -10.10 2.77
CA ALA A 82 2.17 -10.04 4.18
C ALA A 82 0.98 -10.06 5.14
N PHE A 83 -0.13 -9.42 4.75
CA PHE A 83 -1.33 -9.30 5.57
C PHE A 83 -2.48 -10.21 5.13
N GLU A 84 -2.19 -11.09 4.16
CA GLU A 84 -3.11 -12.09 3.61
C GLU A 84 -4.48 -11.52 3.24
N ARG A 85 -4.53 -10.30 2.71
CA ARG A 85 -5.79 -9.66 2.31
C ARG A 85 -5.59 -8.66 1.18
N PRO A 86 -6.63 -8.33 0.40
CA PRO A 86 -6.48 -7.43 -0.73
C PRO A 86 -6.05 -6.03 -0.29
N VAL A 87 -5.27 -5.38 -1.14
CA VAL A 87 -4.90 -3.96 -1.00
C VAL A 87 -5.54 -3.20 -2.15
N MET A 88 -6.36 -2.20 -1.83
CA MET A 88 -6.98 -1.32 -2.82
C MET A 88 -6.28 0.03 -2.75
N TYR A 89 -5.61 0.37 -3.85
CA TYR A 89 -4.96 1.66 -4.02
C TYR A 89 -5.83 2.59 -4.84
N PHE A 90 -5.98 3.83 -4.37
CA PHE A 90 -6.75 4.89 -5.01
C PHE A 90 -5.89 6.11 -5.26
N SER A 91 -6.01 6.70 -6.44
CA SER A 91 -5.49 8.03 -6.72
C SER A 91 -6.34 8.69 -7.79
N LYS A 92 -6.15 10.01 -7.98
CA LYS A 92 -6.86 10.75 -9.03
C LYS A 92 -6.66 10.17 -10.44
N ASN A 93 -5.47 9.61 -10.70
CA ASN A 93 -5.08 9.20 -12.06
C ASN A 93 -5.10 7.69 -12.26
N TYR A 94 -5.08 6.91 -11.18
CA TYR A 94 -4.91 5.47 -11.24
C TYR A 94 -5.42 4.80 -9.96
N SER A 95 -6.15 3.70 -10.09
CA SER A 95 -6.56 2.87 -8.96
C SER A 95 -6.35 1.40 -9.34
N GLN A 96 -5.90 0.59 -8.38
CA GLN A 96 -5.71 -0.85 -8.60
C GLN A 96 -6.04 -1.64 -7.34
N THR A 97 -6.37 -2.91 -7.52
CA THR A 97 -6.44 -3.90 -6.44
C THR A 97 -5.27 -4.88 -6.56
N SER A 98 -4.55 -5.10 -5.48
CA SER A 98 -3.55 -6.16 -5.36
C SER A 98 -4.11 -7.28 -4.50
N PHE A 99 -4.10 -8.50 -5.01
CA PHE A 99 -4.57 -9.68 -4.29
C PHE A 99 -3.40 -10.50 -3.76
N PRO A 100 -3.57 -11.18 -2.61
CA PRO A 100 -2.54 -12.09 -2.11
C PRO A 100 -2.34 -13.28 -3.06
N HIS A 101 -1.09 -13.59 -3.40
CA HIS A 101 -0.73 -14.71 -4.28
C HIS A 101 -0.73 -16.06 -3.57
N PHE A 102 -0.54 -16.08 -2.25
CA PHE A 102 -0.17 -17.28 -1.50
C PHE A 102 -1.22 -17.76 -0.49
N CYS A 103 -2.37 -17.09 -0.39
CA CYS A 103 -3.42 -17.44 0.56
C CYS A 103 -4.81 -17.50 -0.09
N SER A 104 -5.71 -18.29 0.49
CA SER A 104 -7.12 -18.29 0.10
C SER A 104 -7.84 -17.02 0.59
N THR A 105 -9.06 -16.82 0.11
CA THR A 105 -9.97 -15.80 0.66
C THR A 105 -10.20 -15.98 2.16
N ASN A 106 -10.40 -14.85 2.85
CA ASN A 106 -10.77 -14.82 4.26
C ASN A 106 -11.76 -13.67 4.53
N VAL A 107 -12.23 -13.55 5.78
CA VAL A 107 -13.25 -12.57 6.19
C VAL A 107 -12.69 -11.19 6.52
N GLN A 108 -11.38 -10.98 6.41
CA GLN A 108 -10.77 -9.71 6.78
C GLN A 108 -11.05 -8.65 5.70
N PRO A 109 -11.37 -7.40 6.10
CA PRO A 109 -11.62 -6.34 5.13
C PRO A 109 -10.33 -6.00 4.36
N PRO A 110 -10.45 -5.53 3.11
CA PRO A 110 -9.30 -5.11 2.33
C PRO A 110 -8.63 -3.87 2.95
N ILE A 111 -7.32 -3.75 2.75
CA ILE A 111 -6.55 -2.57 3.14
C ILE A 111 -6.76 -1.51 2.05
N MET A 112 -7.37 -0.37 2.39
CA MET A 112 -7.64 0.69 1.42
C MET A 112 -6.73 1.89 1.67
N ILE A 113 -6.03 2.34 0.64
CA ILE A 113 -5.05 3.42 0.71
C ILE A 113 -5.30 4.39 -0.45
N ALA A 114 -5.36 5.69 -0.17
CA ALA A 114 -5.45 6.73 -1.19
C ALA A 114 -4.21 7.62 -1.20
N LEU A 115 -3.79 8.04 -2.39
CA LEU A 115 -2.88 9.15 -2.60
C LEU A 115 -3.66 10.48 -2.67
N ILE A 116 -3.35 11.38 -1.75
CA ILE A 116 -3.71 12.80 -1.84
C ILE A 116 -2.59 13.49 -2.62
N ASN A 117 -2.91 14.24 -3.68
CA ASN A 117 -1.89 14.80 -4.58
C ASN A 117 -1.25 16.11 -4.11
N LYS A 118 -1.84 16.82 -3.13
CA LYS A 118 -1.43 18.17 -2.72
C LYS A 118 -1.61 18.38 -1.21
N PRO A 119 -0.55 18.18 -0.40
CA PRO A 119 0.73 17.57 -0.76
C PRO A 119 0.61 16.05 -1.01
N PRO A 120 1.52 15.43 -1.78
CA PRO A 120 1.60 13.98 -1.96
C PRO A 120 1.67 13.26 -0.60
N HIS A 121 0.60 12.54 -0.25
CA HIS A 121 0.53 11.80 1.01
C HIS A 121 -0.42 10.61 0.91
N PHE A 122 -0.04 9.48 1.52
CA PHE A 122 -0.92 8.30 1.58
C PHE A 122 -1.78 8.32 2.83
N VAL A 123 -3.08 8.09 2.66
CA VAL A 123 -4.05 7.99 3.75
C VAL A 123 -4.74 6.63 3.72
N SER A 124 -5.03 6.09 4.91
CA SER A 124 -5.92 4.95 5.03
C SER A 124 -7.36 5.40 4.81
N ILE A 125 -8.11 4.65 4.02
CA ILE A 125 -9.54 4.88 3.79
C ILE A 125 -10.33 3.82 4.55
N HIS A 126 -11.42 4.26 5.18
CA HIS A 126 -12.44 3.38 5.71
C HIS A 126 -13.75 3.70 5.01
N MET A 127 -14.38 2.69 4.42
CA MET A 127 -15.70 2.86 3.79
C MET A 127 -16.78 2.88 4.87
N LYS A 128 -17.84 3.65 4.62
CA LYS A 128 -19.03 3.59 5.48
C LYS A 128 -19.69 2.23 5.32
N GLU A 129 -20.21 1.71 6.42
CA GLU A 129 -20.95 0.45 6.44
C GLU A 129 -22.11 0.46 5.44
N GLY A 130 -22.35 -0.70 4.80
CA GLY A 130 -23.44 -0.86 3.82
C GLY A 130 -23.15 -0.31 2.43
N LEU A 131 -22.06 0.44 2.22
CA LEU A 131 -21.62 0.84 0.88
C LEU A 131 -20.81 -0.30 0.25
N SER A 132 -21.41 -0.97 -0.73
CA SER A 132 -20.69 -1.87 -1.62
C SER A 132 -19.93 -1.02 -2.65
N PHE A 133 -18.60 -0.96 -2.51
CA PHE A 133 -17.74 -0.20 -3.41
C PHE A 133 -17.23 -1.11 -4.53
N PRO A 134 -17.24 -0.68 -5.82
CA PRO A 134 -16.67 -1.49 -6.88
C PRO A 134 -15.16 -1.51 -6.68
N ALA A 135 -14.60 -2.65 -6.31
CA ALA A 135 -13.15 -2.78 -6.21
C ALA A 135 -12.50 -2.31 -7.53
N PRO A 136 -11.41 -1.51 -7.47
CA PRO A 136 -10.64 -1.22 -8.66
C PRO A 136 -10.23 -2.52 -9.37
N MET A 137 -9.97 -2.43 -10.68
CA MET A 137 -9.44 -3.57 -11.41
C MET A 137 -8.16 -4.08 -10.73
N TYR A 138 -8.04 -5.40 -10.62
CA TYR A 138 -6.83 -5.98 -10.04
C TYR A 138 -5.70 -6.05 -11.08
N VAL A 139 -4.47 -6.25 -10.58
CA VAL A 139 -3.26 -6.29 -11.40
C VAL A 139 -3.41 -7.30 -12.56
N LYS A 140 -3.12 -6.84 -13.78
CA LYS A 140 -3.23 -7.66 -14.99
C LYS A 140 -2.32 -8.88 -14.89
N ASN A 141 -2.86 -10.04 -15.24
CA ASN A 141 -2.17 -11.35 -15.20
C ASN A 141 -1.82 -11.87 -13.81
N TRP A 142 -2.31 -11.26 -12.73
CA TRP A 142 -2.09 -11.74 -11.36
C TRP A 142 -2.41 -13.24 -11.19
N GLU A 143 -3.43 -13.74 -11.90
CA GLU A 143 -3.85 -15.15 -11.87
C GLU A 143 -2.77 -16.11 -12.37
N LYS A 144 -1.83 -15.65 -13.19
CA LYS A 144 -0.76 -16.50 -13.75
C LYS A 144 0.27 -16.89 -12.70
N SER A 145 0.42 -16.08 -11.66
CA SER A 145 1.41 -16.29 -10.59
C SER A 145 0.77 -16.55 -9.23
N ALA A 146 -0.56 -16.43 -9.11
CA ALA A 146 -1.31 -16.81 -7.92
C ALA A 146 -1.44 -18.34 -7.79
N ILE A 147 -1.42 -18.85 -6.56
CA ILE A 147 -1.72 -20.27 -6.31
C ILE A 147 -3.21 -20.56 -6.58
N PRO A 148 -3.61 -21.81 -6.89
CA PRO A 148 -5.00 -22.13 -7.21
C PRO A 148 -6.02 -21.70 -6.16
N LYS A 149 -5.66 -21.80 -4.87
CA LYS A 149 -6.53 -21.36 -3.77
C LYS A 149 -6.74 -19.85 -3.74
N ALA A 150 -5.75 -19.05 -4.16
CA ALA A 150 -5.82 -17.60 -4.16
C ALA A 150 -6.79 -17.06 -5.22
N LEU A 151 -7.02 -17.78 -6.33
CA LEU A 151 -7.91 -17.36 -7.43
C LEU A 151 -9.34 -17.02 -6.98
N HIS A 152 -9.78 -17.50 -5.82
CA HIS A 152 -11.05 -17.13 -5.21
C HIS A 152 -11.15 -15.63 -4.88
N TRP A 153 -10.02 -14.92 -4.69
CA TRP A 153 -10.01 -13.46 -4.50
C TRP A 153 -10.61 -12.74 -5.69
N ALA A 154 -10.18 -13.07 -6.91
CA ALA A 154 -10.74 -12.49 -8.13
C ALA A 154 -12.24 -12.78 -8.24
N LYS A 155 -12.68 -14.01 -7.96
CA LYS A 155 -14.12 -14.36 -7.94
C LYS A 155 -14.92 -13.58 -6.90
N LEU A 156 -14.35 -13.29 -5.73
CA LEU A 156 -15.03 -12.55 -4.67
C LEU A 156 -15.21 -11.06 -5.04
N TYR A 157 -14.18 -10.46 -5.61
CA TYR A 157 -14.15 -9.02 -5.89
C TYR A 157 -14.59 -8.65 -7.32
N SER A 158 -14.83 -9.64 -8.20
CA SER A 158 -15.46 -9.44 -9.51
C SER A 158 -16.99 -9.54 -9.47
N GLN A 159 -17.59 -9.85 -8.31
CA GLN A 159 -19.04 -9.96 -8.24
C GLN A 159 -19.71 -8.60 -8.48
N PRO A 160 -20.79 -8.54 -9.28
CA PRO A 160 -21.54 -7.32 -9.48
C PRO A 160 -22.04 -6.77 -8.15
N LEU A 161 -21.90 -5.47 -7.94
CA LEU A 161 -22.47 -4.79 -6.78
C LEU A 161 -23.98 -4.98 -6.77
N LYS A 162 -24.50 -5.57 -5.69
CA LYS A 162 -25.92 -5.45 -5.37
C LYS A 162 -26.13 -4.06 -4.79
N TRP A 163 -26.60 -3.14 -5.61
CA TRP A 163 -27.09 -1.84 -5.14
C TRP A 163 -28.39 -2.08 -4.34
N PRO A 164 -28.49 -1.63 -3.09
CA PRO A 164 -29.81 -1.45 -2.49
C PRO A 164 -30.54 -0.42 -3.36
N ARG A 165 -31.65 -0.85 -3.96
CA ARG A 165 -32.59 0.07 -4.61
C ARG A 165 -33.41 0.77 -3.54
#